data_AF-A0A484KC35-F1
#
_entry.id   AF-A0A484KC35-F1
#
_cell.length_a   1.000
_cell.length_b   1.000
_cell.length_c   1.000
_cell.angle_alpha   90.00
_cell.angle_beta   90.00
_cell.angle_gamma   90.00
#
_symmetry.space_group_name_H-M   'P 1'
#
loop_
_entity.id
_entity.type
_entity.pdbx_description
1 polymer ?
#
loop_
_entity_poly.entity_id
_entity_poly.type
_entity_poly.pdbx_seq_one_letter_code
_entity_poly.pdbx_strand_id
1 'polypeptide(L)'
;MKVLWQKISDPESIAEVLKQVYADHSTNVDEVFSHIIETTKHPAAAASLASMMFAPRSQISFSEALSRCQENNIPICLVYGKEDPWVTPFWGLRVKRRMPEAPYYEISPAGHCPHDEVPEVVNFLLRGWIRSVETKGSVALPLLDSPESAAFDTSREVKFIRGEVEKAVDVKFYGSTASRSELDRFRLYLDSLFKFRISIPKLLGKS
;
A
#
# COMPACT_ATOMS: atom_id res chain seq x y z
N MET A 1 -9.70 -26.42 8.53
CA MET A 1 -9.98 -25.06 9.06
C MET A 1 -9.44 -24.84 10.48
N LYS A 2 -9.74 -25.71 11.45
CA LYS A 2 -9.41 -25.50 12.87
C LYS A 2 -7.90 -25.31 13.17
N VAL A 3 -7.05 -26.19 12.64
CA VAL A 3 -5.57 -26.10 12.80
C VAL A 3 -4.99 -24.85 12.13
N LEU A 4 -5.48 -24.51 10.93
CA LEU A 4 -5.08 -23.29 10.23
C LEU A 4 -5.48 -22.03 11.02
N TRP A 5 -6.71 -22.00 11.54
CA TRP A 5 -7.19 -20.90 12.37
C TRP A 5 -6.34 -20.75 13.63
N GLN A 6 -6.08 -21.84 14.37
CA GLN A 6 -5.24 -21.80 15.56
C GLN A 6 -3.87 -21.20 15.29
N LYS A 7 -3.24 -21.54 14.15
CA LYS A 7 -1.96 -20.96 13.77
C LYS A 7 -2.06 -19.48 13.39
N ILE A 8 -3.10 -19.05 12.69
CA ILE A 8 -3.25 -17.64 12.28
C ILE A 8 -3.63 -16.76 13.47
N SER A 9 -4.43 -17.27 14.41
CA SER A 9 -4.85 -16.55 15.62
C SER A 9 -3.83 -16.62 16.76
N ASP A 10 -2.73 -17.36 16.57
CA ASP A 10 -1.69 -17.52 17.58
C ASP A 10 -0.92 -16.19 17.79
N PRO A 11 -0.73 -15.74 19.04
CA PRO A 11 -0.07 -14.47 19.32
C PRO A 11 1.34 -14.35 18.74
N GLU A 12 2.13 -15.43 18.75
CA GLU A 12 3.48 -15.41 18.17
C GLU A 12 3.40 -15.22 16.66
N SER A 13 2.48 -15.94 16.00
CA SER A 13 2.25 -15.81 14.56
C SER A 13 1.79 -14.39 14.16
N ILE A 14 0.93 -13.77 14.96
CA ILE A 14 0.50 -12.38 14.74
C ILE A 14 1.67 -11.40 14.92
N ALA A 15 2.48 -11.58 15.96
CA ALA A 15 3.66 -10.74 16.20
C ALA A 15 4.67 -10.84 15.04
N GLU A 16 4.91 -12.06 14.54
CA GLU A 16 5.79 -12.27 13.38
C GLU A 16 5.24 -11.64 12.10
N VAL A 17 3.92 -11.64 11.90
CA VAL A 17 3.29 -10.93 10.78
C VAL A 17 3.50 -9.41 10.92
N LEU A 18 3.27 -8.82 12.10
CA LEU A 18 3.50 -7.39 12.31
C LEU A 18 4.95 -6.98 12.03
N LYS A 19 5.93 -7.79 12.46
CA LYS A 19 7.34 -7.57 12.13
C LYS A 19 7.63 -7.62 10.63
N GLN A 20 6.88 -8.40 9.86
CA GLN A 20 7.07 -8.48 8.41
C GLN A 20 6.47 -7.29 7.68
N VAL A 21 5.31 -6.81 8.12
CA VAL A 21 4.51 -5.84 7.35
C VAL A 21 4.83 -4.38 7.68
N TYR A 22 5.47 -4.09 8.81
CA TYR A 22 5.97 -2.75 9.17
C TYR A 22 7.42 -2.61 8.74
N ALA A 23 7.77 -1.51 8.08
CA ALA A 23 9.14 -1.19 7.71
C ALA A 23 9.89 -0.46 8.84
N ASP A 24 9.22 0.47 9.54
CA ASP A 24 9.77 1.14 10.72
C ASP A 24 9.43 0.34 11.99
N HIS A 25 10.37 -0.51 12.40
CA HIS A 25 10.26 -1.30 13.63
C HIS A 25 10.34 -0.49 14.93
N SER A 26 10.53 0.83 14.86
CA SER A 26 10.34 1.73 16.02
C SER A 26 8.87 2.12 16.24
N THR A 27 7.99 1.79 15.29
CA THR A 27 6.54 2.04 15.43
C THR A 27 5.98 1.19 16.57
N ASN A 28 5.29 1.83 17.52
CA ASN A 28 4.62 1.13 18.60
C ASN A 28 3.38 0.41 18.05
N VAL A 29 3.46 -0.91 17.96
CA VAL A 29 2.37 -1.77 17.46
C VAL A 29 1.63 -2.50 18.59
N ASP A 30 1.90 -2.19 19.86
CA ASP A 30 1.32 -2.91 21.01
C ASP A 30 -0.21 -2.78 21.05
N GLU A 31 -0.73 -1.60 20.73
CA GLU A 31 -2.18 -1.34 20.68
C GLU A 31 -2.83 -2.11 19.52
N VAL A 32 -2.24 -2.04 18.32
CA VAL A 32 -2.71 -2.78 17.14
C VAL A 32 -2.68 -4.29 17.39
N PHE A 33 -1.58 -4.79 17.97
CA PHE A 33 -1.45 -6.18 18.36
C PHE A 33 -2.56 -6.61 19.32
N SER A 34 -2.79 -5.83 20.38
CA SER A 34 -3.83 -6.10 21.38
C SER A 34 -5.23 -6.14 20.75
N HIS A 35 -5.54 -5.19 19.85
CA HIS A 35 -6.81 -5.17 19.13
C HIS A 35 -6.98 -6.38 18.19
N ILE A 36 -5.91 -6.83 17.52
CA ILE A 36 -5.95 -8.04 16.69
C ILE A 36 -6.25 -9.27 17.57
N ILE A 37 -5.56 -9.41 18.70
CA ILE A 37 -5.76 -10.51 19.66
C ILE A 37 -7.19 -10.50 20.22
N GLU A 38 -7.73 -9.33 20.53
CA GLU A 38 -9.12 -9.23 20.97
C GLU A 38 -10.09 -9.64 19.86
N THR A 39 -9.85 -9.19 18.63
CA THR A 39 -10.68 -9.52 17.47
C THR A 39 -10.69 -11.03 17.18
N THR A 40 -9.57 -11.73 17.36
CA THR A 40 -9.51 -13.19 17.14
C THR A 40 -10.31 -13.99 18.16
N LYS A 41 -10.66 -13.42 19.33
CA LYS A 41 -11.52 -14.08 20.34
C LYS A 41 -12.99 -14.07 19.96
N HIS A 42 -13.40 -13.26 18.99
CA HIS A 42 -14.79 -13.19 18.57
C HIS A 42 -15.25 -14.53 17.95
N PRO A 43 -16.43 -15.08 18.30
CA PRO A 43 -16.88 -16.39 17.80
C PRO A 43 -16.94 -16.51 16.26
N ALA A 44 -17.18 -15.38 15.58
CA ALA A 44 -17.22 -15.33 14.12
C ALA A 44 -15.86 -15.07 13.45
N ALA A 45 -14.77 -14.82 14.18
CA ALA A 45 -13.50 -14.39 13.60
C ALA A 45 -12.92 -15.39 12.59
N ALA A 46 -12.99 -16.70 12.92
CA ALA A 46 -12.56 -17.76 12.01
C ALA A 46 -13.38 -17.81 10.71
N ALA A 47 -14.69 -17.58 10.81
CA ALA A 47 -15.59 -17.56 9.66
C ALA A 47 -15.34 -16.32 8.80
N SER A 48 -15.13 -15.16 9.41
CA SER A 48 -14.79 -13.91 8.70
C SER A 48 -13.47 -14.04 7.93
N LEU A 49 -12.42 -14.57 8.56
CA LEU A 49 -11.15 -14.82 7.87
C LEU A 49 -11.31 -15.82 6.72
N ALA A 50 -12.02 -16.93 6.95
CA ALA A 50 -12.30 -17.90 5.89
C ALA A 50 -13.07 -17.25 4.72
N SER A 51 -14.03 -16.38 5.01
CA SER A 51 -14.77 -15.65 3.99
C SER A 51 -13.86 -14.74 3.16
N MET A 52 -12.85 -14.10 3.75
CA MET A 52 -11.87 -13.28 3.02
C MET A 52 -10.93 -14.14 2.17
N MET A 53 -10.35 -15.21 2.75
CA MET A 53 -9.39 -16.08 2.06
C MET A 53 -10.02 -16.87 0.91
N PHE A 54 -11.28 -17.28 1.08
CA PHE A 54 -12.01 -18.10 0.11
C PHE A 54 -13.10 -17.31 -0.62
N ALA A 55 -13.04 -15.97 -0.57
CA ALA A 55 -13.94 -15.13 -1.35
C ALA A 55 -13.87 -15.56 -2.83
N PRO A 56 -15.02 -15.79 -3.49
CA PRO A 56 -15.01 -16.12 -4.91
C PRO A 56 -14.36 -14.98 -5.67
N ARG A 57 -13.65 -15.31 -6.75
CA ARG A 57 -13.08 -14.28 -7.62
C ARG A 57 -14.20 -13.36 -8.09
N SER A 58 -13.91 -12.06 -8.08
CA SER A 58 -14.81 -11.06 -8.63
C SER A 58 -15.23 -11.44 -10.05
N GLN A 59 -16.52 -11.24 -10.37
CA GLN A 59 -17.04 -11.41 -11.73
C GLN A 59 -16.45 -10.38 -12.71
N ILE A 60 -15.90 -9.28 -12.18
CA ILE A 60 -15.22 -8.25 -12.98
C ILE A 60 -13.71 -8.34 -12.80
N SER A 61 -12.99 -8.16 -13.90
CA SER A 61 -11.53 -8.12 -13.88
C SER A 61 -11.00 -6.85 -13.20
N PHE A 62 -9.75 -6.84 -12.79
CA PHE A 62 -9.08 -5.64 -12.27
C PHE A 62 -9.13 -4.47 -13.27
N SER A 63 -8.93 -4.73 -14.57
CA SER A 63 -9.02 -3.67 -15.58
C SER A 63 -10.45 -3.16 -15.74
N GLU A 64 -11.44 -4.04 -15.67
CA GLU A 64 -12.85 -3.68 -15.77
C GLU A 64 -13.27 -2.80 -14.58
N ALA A 65 -12.81 -3.13 -13.37
CA ALA A 65 -13.06 -2.32 -12.18
C ALA A 65 -12.53 -0.88 -12.35
N LEU A 66 -11.29 -0.73 -12.83
CA LEU A 66 -10.70 0.59 -13.09
C LEU A 66 -11.43 1.35 -14.20
N SER A 67 -11.81 0.68 -15.28
CA SER A 67 -12.60 1.28 -16.37
C SER A 67 -13.94 1.81 -15.88
N ARG A 68 -14.66 1.05 -15.03
CA ARG A 68 -15.90 1.52 -14.43
C ARG A 68 -15.70 2.73 -13.53
N CYS A 69 -14.64 2.76 -12.74
CA CYS A 69 -14.32 3.95 -11.94
C CYS A 69 -14.13 5.18 -12.83
N GLN A 70 -13.39 5.03 -13.93
CA GLN A 70 -13.17 6.11 -14.89
C GLN A 70 -14.47 6.57 -15.57
N GLU A 71 -15.29 5.64 -16.07
CA GLU A 71 -16.58 5.93 -16.72
C GLU A 71 -17.56 6.65 -15.78
N ASN A 72 -17.51 6.33 -14.49
CA ASN A 72 -18.37 6.95 -13.46
C ASN A 72 -17.72 8.19 -12.82
N ASN A 73 -16.60 8.68 -13.35
CA ASN A 73 -15.85 9.84 -12.82
C ASN A 73 -15.49 9.70 -11.33
N ILE A 74 -15.19 8.48 -10.88
CA ILE A 74 -14.76 8.21 -9.50
C ILE A 74 -13.27 8.59 -9.38
N PRO A 75 -12.91 9.61 -8.59
CA PRO A 75 -11.52 10.01 -8.42
C PRO A 75 -10.77 8.95 -7.61
N ILE A 76 -9.55 8.62 -8.04
CA ILE A 76 -8.70 7.61 -7.41
C ILE A 76 -7.36 8.22 -7.06
N CYS A 77 -6.90 8.00 -5.83
CA CYS A 77 -5.57 8.33 -5.34
C CYS A 77 -4.93 7.09 -4.72
N LEU A 78 -3.65 6.90 -4.96
CA LEU A 78 -2.87 5.77 -4.48
C LEU A 78 -1.80 6.30 -3.51
N VAL A 79 -1.76 5.74 -2.31
CA VAL A 79 -0.74 6.03 -1.30
C VAL A 79 -0.22 4.69 -0.80
N TYR A 80 1.04 4.39 -1.09
CA TYR A 80 1.68 3.10 -0.80
C TYR A 80 2.90 3.30 0.07
N GLY A 81 3.16 2.36 0.97
CA GLY A 81 4.50 2.18 1.50
C GLY A 81 5.37 1.47 0.45
N LYS A 82 6.56 2.00 0.21
CA LYS A 82 7.49 1.45 -0.79
C LYS A 82 7.99 0.07 -0.41
N GLU A 83 8.08 -0.21 0.89
CA GLU A 83 8.56 -1.47 1.45
C GLU A 83 7.44 -2.49 1.72
N ASP A 84 6.20 -2.25 1.25
CA ASP A 84 5.08 -3.19 1.42
C ASP A 84 5.41 -4.59 0.84
N PRO A 85 5.47 -5.65 1.67
CA PRO A 85 5.80 -7.01 1.22
C PRO A 85 4.61 -7.77 0.63
N TRP A 86 3.38 -7.30 0.84
CA TRP A 86 2.13 -7.98 0.50
C TRP A 86 1.49 -7.39 -0.76
N VAL A 87 1.26 -6.07 -0.76
CA VAL A 87 0.72 -5.33 -1.89
C VAL A 87 1.80 -4.41 -2.43
N THR A 88 2.84 -5.03 -2.99
CA THR A 88 4.03 -4.32 -3.48
C THR A 88 3.65 -3.18 -4.43
N PRO A 89 4.45 -2.09 -4.48
CA PRO A 89 4.25 -0.95 -5.38
C PRO A 89 3.99 -1.28 -6.87
N PHE A 90 4.35 -2.49 -7.32
CA PHE A 90 3.95 -3.05 -8.60
C PHE A 90 2.47 -2.89 -8.93
N TRP A 91 1.58 -3.12 -7.96
CA TRP A 91 0.14 -3.01 -8.18
C TRP A 91 -0.29 -1.55 -8.39
N GLY A 92 0.26 -0.61 -7.63
CA GLY A 92 0.06 0.82 -7.82
C GLY A 92 0.49 1.28 -9.22
N LEU A 93 1.65 0.82 -9.68
CA LEU A 93 2.13 1.09 -11.05
C LEU A 93 1.23 0.49 -12.14
N ARG A 94 0.61 -0.67 -11.90
CA ARG A 94 -0.39 -1.22 -12.83
C ARG A 94 -1.64 -0.36 -12.91
N VAL A 95 -2.10 0.19 -11.78
CA VAL A 95 -3.20 1.17 -11.76
C VAL A 95 -2.78 2.41 -12.56
N LYS A 96 -1.59 2.97 -12.30
CA LYS A 96 -1.06 4.17 -12.97
C LYS A 96 -0.97 4.03 -14.49
N ARG A 97 -0.57 2.85 -14.99
CA ARG A 97 -0.57 2.56 -16.44
C ARG A 97 -1.96 2.63 -17.07
N ARG A 98 -3.00 2.26 -16.33
CA ARG A 98 -4.38 2.23 -16.83
C ARG A 98 -5.11 3.54 -16.59
N MET A 99 -4.75 4.25 -15.53
CA MET A 99 -5.29 5.56 -15.16
C MET A 99 -4.13 6.53 -14.89
N PRO A 100 -3.52 7.09 -15.94
CA PRO A 100 -2.39 8.01 -15.81
C PRO A 100 -2.71 9.24 -14.97
N GLU A 101 -3.96 9.68 -14.90
CA GLU A 101 -4.37 10.86 -14.12
C GLU A 101 -4.49 10.59 -12.61
N ALA A 102 -4.50 9.32 -12.17
CA ALA A 102 -4.57 9.00 -10.75
C ALA A 102 -3.28 9.43 -10.03
N PRO A 103 -3.35 10.30 -9.00
CA PRO A 103 -2.20 10.63 -8.16
C PRO A 103 -1.67 9.36 -7.50
N TYR A 104 -0.35 9.18 -7.52
CA TYR A 104 0.28 8.02 -6.89
C TYR A 104 1.51 8.45 -6.10
N TYR A 105 1.49 8.17 -4.80
CA TYR A 105 2.56 8.44 -3.85
C TYR A 105 3.12 7.13 -3.30
N GLU A 106 4.44 6.97 -3.36
CA GLU A 106 5.19 5.94 -2.66
C GLU A 106 5.99 6.59 -1.53
N ILE A 107 5.82 6.09 -0.31
CA ILE A 107 6.45 6.61 0.91
C ILE A 107 7.53 5.64 1.38
N SER A 108 8.71 6.15 1.75
CA SER A 108 9.83 5.34 2.24
C SER A 108 10.57 6.07 3.37
N PRO A 109 10.91 5.40 4.48
CA PRO A 109 10.47 4.05 4.84
C PRO A 109 8.98 4.00 5.18
N ALA A 110 8.24 3.06 4.60
CA ALA A 110 6.90 2.63 5.03
C ALA A 110 6.54 1.27 4.40
N GLY A 111 5.93 0.39 5.19
CA GLY A 111 5.52 -0.95 4.79
C GLY A 111 4.05 -1.02 4.35
N HIS A 112 3.38 -2.11 4.74
CA HIS A 112 2.00 -2.41 4.36
C HIS A 112 0.96 -1.46 4.98
N CYS A 113 1.29 -0.90 6.14
CA CYS A 113 0.39 -0.04 6.90
C CYS A 113 0.95 1.38 6.97
N PRO A 114 1.13 2.10 5.85
CA PRO A 114 1.72 3.43 5.86
C PRO A 114 0.90 4.44 6.67
N HIS A 115 -0.40 4.19 6.82
CA HIS A 115 -1.31 5.01 7.63
C HIS A 115 -1.08 4.86 9.14
N ASP A 116 -0.48 3.75 9.59
CA ASP A 116 -0.10 3.52 10.99
C ASP A 116 1.37 3.90 11.23
N GLU A 117 2.25 3.58 10.27
CA GLU A 117 3.67 3.90 10.34
C GLU A 117 3.96 5.40 10.20
N VAL A 118 3.31 6.09 9.26
CA VAL A 118 3.49 7.53 8.98
C VAL A 118 2.16 8.27 8.77
N PRO A 119 1.23 8.21 9.75
CA PRO A 119 -0.07 8.88 9.71
C PRO A 119 0.01 10.37 9.36
N GLU A 120 1.04 11.09 9.82
CA GLU A 120 1.21 12.52 9.56
C GLU A 120 1.31 12.80 8.06
N VAL A 121 2.13 12.01 7.37
CA VAL A 121 2.35 12.13 5.92
C VAL A 121 1.14 11.61 5.15
N VAL A 122 0.61 10.45 5.52
CA VAL A 122 -0.59 9.90 4.85
C VAL A 122 -1.78 10.86 4.97
N ASN A 123 -2.03 11.42 6.15
CA ASN A 123 -3.11 12.38 6.36
C ASN A 123 -2.89 13.68 5.59
N PHE A 124 -1.65 14.18 5.53
CA PHE A 124 -1.30 15.34 4.71
C PHE A 124 -1.62 15.10 3.23
N LEU A 125 -1.19 13.96 2.68
CA LEU A 125 -1.43 13.59 1.29
C LEU A 125 -2.93 13.44 0.99
N LEU A 126 -3.67 12.70 1.83
CA LEU A 126 -5.10 12.46 1.64
C LEU A 126 -5.92 13.75 1.72
N ARG A 127 -5.66 14.60 2.73
CA ARG A 127 -6.38 15.87 2.88
C ARG A 127 -6.11 16.82 1.72
N GLY A 128 -4.86 16.93 1.27
CA GLY A 128 -4.53 17.78 0.13
C GLY A 128 -5.11 17.25 -1.18
N TRP A 129 -5.14 15.92 -1.37
CA TRP A 129 -5.81 15.31 -2.53
C TRP A 129 -7.32 15.59 -2.53
N ILE A 130 -8.02 15.36 -1.41
CA ILE A 130 -9.45 15.67 -1.27
C ILE A 130 -9.71 17.13 -1.63
N ARG A 131 -8.93 18.07 -1.09
CA ARG A 131 -9.06 19.50 -1.39
C ARG A 131 -8.84 19.80 -2.88
N SER A 132 -7.88 19.15 -3.53
CA SER A 132 -7.65 19.30 -4.97
C SER A 132 -8.85 18.78 -5.79
N VAL A 133 -9.43 17.64 -5.42
CA VAL A 133 -10.65 17.10 -6.05
C VAL A 133 -11.85 18.04 -5.85
N GLU A 134 -12.11 18.49 -4.63
CA GLU A 134 -13.23 19.40 -4.31
C GLU A 134 -13.13 20.73 -5.06
N THR A 135 -11.90 21.22 -5.27
CA THR A 135 -11.62 22.45 -6.02
C THR A 135 -11.44 22.22 -7.52
N LYS A 136 -11.74 21.01 -8.01
CA LYS A 136 -11.62 20.61 -9.42
C LYS A 136 -10.24 20.89 -10.03
N GLY A 137 -9.18 20.65 -9.25
CA GLY A 137 -7.80 20.85 -9.65
C GLY A 137 -7.29 22.29 -9.56
N SER A 138 -8.10 23.23 -9.07
CA SER A 138 -7.65 24.63 -8.86
C SER A 138 -6.57 24.71 -7.77
N VAL A 139 -6.58 23.79 -6.82
CA VAL A 139 -5.49 23.61 -5.84
C VAL A 139 -4.63 22.45 -6.29
N ALA A 140 -3.31 22.67 -6.32
CA ALA A 140 -2.33 21.65 -6.65
C ALA A 140 -2.40 20.46 -5.67
N LEU A 141 -2.02 19.30 -6.18
CA LEU A 141 -1.86 18.10 -5.35
C LEU A 141 -0.75 18.31 -4.30
N PRO A 142 -0.81 17.61 -3.16
CA PRO A 142 0.27 17.63 -2.17
C PRO A 142 1.64 17.42 -2.80
N LEU A 143 2.65 18.15 -2.30
CA LEU A 143 4.05 18.08 -2.72
C LEU A 143 4.34 18.62 -4.13
N LEU A 144 3.34 19.17 -4.82
CA LEU A 144 3.51 19.81 -6.12
C LEU A 144 3.43 21.33 -6.00
N ASP A 145 4.32 22.03 -6.71
CA ASP A 145 4.38 23.50 -6.68
C ASP A 145 3.22 24.13 -7.48
N SER A 146 2.73 23.42 -8.50
CA SER A 146 1.60 23.84 -9.33
C SER A 146 0.82 22.63 -9.89
N PRO A 147 -0.43 22.81 -10.37
CA PRO A 147 -1.19 21.72 -11.00
C PRO A 147 -0.50 21.09 -12.21
N GLU A 148 0.24 21.87 -13.00
CA GLU A 148 0.96 21.40 -14.19
C GLU A 148 2.10 20.44 -13.83
N SER A 149 2.63 20.55 -12.61
CA SER A 149 3.68 19.67 -12.11
C SER A 149 3.22 18.23 -11.97
N ALA A 150 1.90 17.97 -11.95
CA ALA A 150 1.32 16.64 -11.88
C ALA A 150 1.64 15.77 -13.10
N ALA A 151 2.15 16.37 -14.18
CA ALA A 151 2.62 15.64 -15.35
C ALA A 151 3.89 14.82 -15.06
N PHE A 152 4.76 15.27 -14.15
CA PHE A 152 6.10 14.72 -13.98
C PHE A 152 6.29 13.99 -12.66
N ASP A 153 7.22 13.03 -12.66
CA ASP A 153 7.63 12.37 -11.43
C ASP A 153 8.42 13.34 -10.56
N THR A 154 8.18 13.32 -9.25
CA THR A 154 8.93 14.12 -8.29
C THR A 154 9.23 13.32 -7.04
N SER A 155 10.25 13.73 -6.30
CA SER A 155 10.59 13.16 -5.00
C SER A 155 10.88 14.30 -4.04
N ARG A 156 10.31 14.19 -2.84
CA ARG A 156 10.44 15.18 -1.78
C ARG A 156 10.66 14.46 -0.46
N GLU A 157 11.64 14.92 0.31
CA GLU A 157 11.73 14.56 1.72
C GLU A 157 10.65 15.33 2.48
N VAL A 158 9.87 14.63 3.29
CA VAL A 158 8.79 15.18 4.12
C VAL A 158 9.13 14.93 5.57
N LYS A 159 9.34 16.01 6.32
CA LYS A 159 9.62 15.98 7.74
C LYS A 159 8.34 16.14 8.56
N PHE A 160 8.28 15.45 9.70
CA PHE A 160 7.17 15.52 10.64
C PHE A 160 7.67 15.25 12.06
N ILE A 161 6.87 15.65 13.04
CA ILE A 161 7.17 15.45 14.46
C ILE A 161 6.25 14.35 15.00
N ARG A 162 6.82 13.37 15.68
CA ARG A 162 6.08 12.35 16.44
C ARG A 162 6.56 12.34 17.89
N GLY A 163 5.67 12.72 18.80
CA GLY A 163 6.06 12.98 20.19
C GLY A 163 7.07 14.13 20.22
N GLU A 164 8.28 13.86 20.70
CA GLU A 164 9.39 14.82 20.77
C GLU A 164 10.48 14.59 19.71
N VAL A 165 10.25 13.65 18.78
CA VAL A 165 11.24 13.25 17.78
C VAL A 165 10.85 13.77 16.39
N GLU A 166 11.78 14.46 15.72
CA GLU A 166 11.65 14.75 14.29
C GLU A 166 11.98 13.48 13.49
N LYS A 167 11.08 13.12 12.58
CA LYS A 167 11.24 12.03 11.61
C LYS A 167 11.14 12.59 10.20
N ALA A 168 11.66 11.85 9.23
CA ALA A 168 11.57 12.19 7.81
C ALA A 168 11.28 10.92 6.98
N VAL A 169 10.54 11.10 5.90
CA VAL A 169 10.35 10.09 4.86
C VAL A 169 10.52 10.72 3.48
N ASP A 170 11.00 9.93 2.52
CA ASP A 170 10.94 10.27 1.11
C ASP A 170 9.58 9.90 0.54
N VAL A 171 8.96 10.86 -0.17
CA VAL A 171 7.72 10.63 -0.91
C VAL A 171 8.00 10.82 -2.39
N LYS A 172 7.90 9.72 -3.16
CA LYS A 172 7.94 9.75 -4.63
C LYS A 172 6.52 9.88 -5.16
N PHE A 173 6.26 10.93 -5.93
CA PHE A 173 5.04 11.09 -6.69
C PHE A 173 5.27 10.66 -8.15
N TYR A 174 4.31 9.91 -8.70
CA TYR A 174 4.32 9.50 -10.10
C TYR A 174 3.35 10.37 -10.92
N GLY A 175 3.90 11.13 -11.86
CA GLY A 175 3.15 12.03 -12.72
C GLY A 175 2.36 11.30 -13.81
N SER A 176 1.45 12.00 -14.47
CA SER A 176 0.64 11.40 -15.55
C SER A 176 1.45 11.02 -16.79
N THR A 177 2.58 11.70 -17.02
CA THR A 177 3.51 11.36 -18.10
C THR A 177 4.62 10.40 -17.68
N ALA A 178 4.59 9.91 -16.42
CA ALA A 178 5.55 8.97 -15.84
C ALA A 178 6.02 8.01 -16.93
N SER A 179 7.29 8.15 -17.29
CA SER A 179 7.76 7.66 -18.58
C SER A 179 7.48 6.16 -18.67
N ARG A 180 6.95 5.71 -19.81
CA ARG A 180 6.85 4.28 -20.14
C ARG A 180 8.16 3.54 -19.82
N SER A 181 9.31 4.22 -19.87
CA SER A 181 10.64 3.67 -19.60
C SER A 181 10.96 3.38 -18.11
N GLU A 182 10.51 4.16 -17.12
CA GLU A 182 10.71 3.80 -15.71
C GLU A 182 9.85 2.58 -15.33
N LEU A 183 8.62 2.56 -15.84
CA LEU A 183 7.69 1.45 -15.69
C LEU A 183 8.21 0.16 -16.34
N ASP A 184 8.88 0.25 -17.49
CA ASP A 184 9.51 -0.89 -18.17
C ASP A 184 10.78 -1.36 -17.45
N ARG A 185 11.62 -0.45 -16.92
CA ARG A 185 12.77 -0.81 -16.07
C ARG A 185 12.34 -1.52 -14.79
N PHE A 186 11.30 -1.03 -14.13
CA PHE A 186 10.76 -1.65 -12.92
C PHE A 186 10.15 -3.03 -13.21
N ARG A 187 9.48 -3.19 -14.36
CA ARG A 187 9.02 -4.50 -14.84
C ARG A 187 10.19 -5.47 -15.03
N LEU A 188 11.27 -5.06 -15.69
CA LEU A 188 12.45 -5.91 -15.90
C LEU A 188 13.16 -6.28 -14.59
N TYR A 189 13.23 -5.33 -13.65
CA TYR A 189 13.77 -5.56 -12.31
C TYR A 189 12.91 -6.54 -11.50
N LEU A 190 11.59 -6.38 -11.52
CA LEU A 190 10.67 -7.31 -10.85
C LEU A 190 10.65 -8.69 -11.51
N ASP A 191 10.64 -8.77 -12.84
CA ASP A 191 10.76 -10.06 -13.55
C ASP A 191 12.08 -10.77 -13.17
N SER A 192 13.16 -10.03 -12.92
CA SER A 192 14.41 -10.56 -12.36
C SER A 192 14.27 -11.04 -10.92
N LEU A 193 13.58 -10.30 -10.04
CA LEU A 193 13.35 -10.70 -8.65
C LEU A 193 12.41 -11.91 -8.53
N PHE A 194 11.38 -11.99 -9.37
CA PHE A 194 10.47 -13.14 -9.44
C PHE A 194 11.18 -14.39 -9.97
N LYS A 195 12.09 -14.26 -10.95
CA LYS A 195 12.98 -15.36 -11.35
C LYS A 195 13.85 -15.85 -10.20
N PHE A 196 14.34 -14.95 -9.35
CA PHE A 196 15.15 -15.31 -8.18
C PHE A 196 14.33 -15.98 -7.07
N ARG A 197 13.08 -15.53 -6.84
CA ARG A 197 12.19 -16.06 -5.78
C ARG A 197 11.61 -17.45 -6.12
N ILE A 198 11.51 -17.81 -7.41
CA ILE A 198 11.13 -19.17 -7.87
C ILE A 198 12.27 -20.19 -7.65
N SER A 199 13.50 -19.74 -7.36
CA SER A 199 14.65 -20.62 -7.12
C SER A 199 14.91 -20.97 -5.64
N ILE A 200 14.04 -20.61 -4.69
CA ILE A 200 14.18 -21.02 -3.28
C ILE A 200 13.46 -22.38 -3.06
N PRO A 201 14.12 -23.45 -2.55
CA PRO A 201 13.57 -24.80 -2.55
C PRO A 201 12.39 -25.01 -1.60
N LYS A 202 11.50 -25.94 -1.99
CA LYS A 202 10.44 -26.57 -1.19
C LYS A 202 10.90 -26.90 0.24
N LEU A 203 10.47 -26.12 1.22
CA LEU A 203 10.51 -26.46 2.65
C LEU A 203 9.08 -26.68 3.17
N LEU A 204 8.45 -27.77 2.71
CA LEU A 204 7.41 -28.47 3.47
C LEU A 204 7.61 -29.95 3.16
N GLY A 205 8.17 -30.65 4.15
CA GLY A 205 8.45 -32.08 4.12
C GLY A 205 7.17 -32.89 3.93
N LYS A 206 7.32 -33.95 3.15
CA LYS A 206 6.38 -35.07 3.11
C LYS A 206 6.35 -35.73 4.48
N SER A 207 5.15 -36.01 4.97
CA SER A 207 4.83 -37.19 5.77
C SER A 207 3.58 -37.81 5.16
#